data_AF-A0A7X2MH07-F1
#
_entry.id   AF-A0A7X2MH07-F1
#
_cell.length_a   1.000
_cell.length_b   1.000
_cell.length_c   1.000
_cell.angle_alpha   90.00
_cell.angle_beta   90.00
_cell.angle_gamma   90.00
#
_symmetry.space_group_name_H-M   'P 1'
#
loop_
_entity.id
_entity.type
_entity.pdbx_description
1 polymer ?
#
loop_
_entity_poly.entity_id
_entity_poly.type
_entity_poly.pdbx_seq_one_letter_code
_entity_poly.pdbx_strand_id
1 'polypeptide(L)'
;MCLFKGFTFRISQVEKISRIKVRARKRENQYIMEILMDEFIASNQQAGYRSLTMILRRNHGLIVNHKRVRRLMRKLGIASIIRWKCKSCTISSEQEAAENIL
;
A
#
# COMPACT_ATOMS: atom_id res chain seq x y z
N MET A 1 -1.06 -20.35 56.66
CA MET A 1 -2.11 -19.71 55.83
C MET A 1 -1.49 -18.48 55.21
N CYS A 2 -1.40 -18.25 53.89
CA CYS A 2 -2.05 -18.84 52.73
C CYS A 2 -1.08 -18.94 51.54
N LEU A 3 -1.30 -19.95 50.71
CA LEU A 3 -0.63 -20.20 49.43
C LEU A 3 -1.12 -19.20 48.38
N PHE A 4 -0.21 -18.44 47.77
CA PHE A 4 -0.44 -17.75 46.48
C PHE A 4 0.73 -18.05 45.53
N LYS A 5 1.05 -19.34 45.32
CA LYS A 5 1.90 -19.78 44.22
C LYS A 5 1.02 -20.10 43.03
N GLY A 6 0.75 -19.12 42.15
CA GLY A 6 -0.05 -19.40 40.98
C GLY A 6 -0.35 -18.20 40.08
N PHE A 7 0.66 -17.51 39.54
CA PHE A 7 0.41 -16.53 38.45
C PHE A 7 1.56 -16.26 37.48
N THR A 8 2.69 -16.99 37.51
CA THR A 8 3.87 -16.62 36.70
C THR A 8 3.96 -17.34 35.34
N PHE A 9 3.15 -18.37 35.07
CA PHE A 9 3.25 -19.16 33.82
C PHE A 9 2.51 -18.54 32.62
N ARG A 10 1.47 -17.72 32.88
CA ARG A 10 0.60 -17.15 31.83
C ARG A 10 1.26 -16.00 31.06
N ILE A 11 2.11 -15.21 31.71
CA ILE A 11 2.85 -14.09 31.09
C ILE A 11 3.83 -14.62 30.03
N SER A 12 4.57 -15.69 30.34
CA SER A 12 5.57 -16.27 29.43
C SER A 12 4.95 -16.90 28.17
N GLN A 13 3.75 -17.49 28.27
CA GLN A 13 3.01 -17.98 27.09
C GLN A 13 2.52 -16.84 26.18
N VAL A 14 1.99 -15.75 26.75
CA VAL A 14 1.51 -14.59 25.97
C VAL A 14 2.66 -13.92 25.21
N GLU A 15 3.83 -13.77 25.83
CA GLU A 15 5.04 -13.27 25.17
C GLU A 15 5.54 -14.17 24.03
N LYS A 16 5.47 -15.49 24.22
CA LYS A 16 5.87 -16.46 23.20
C LYS A 16 4.91 -16.42 22.00
N ILE A 17 3.60 -16.35 22.25
CA ILE A 17 2.55 -16.18 21.23
C ILE A 17 2.71 -14.85 20.48
N SER A 18 2.97 -13.75 21.19
CA SER A 18 3.17 -12.43 20.57
C SER A 18 4.41 -12.44 19.65
N ARG A 19 5.51 -13.07 20.08
CA ARG A 19 6.75 -13.21 19.30
C ARG A 19 6.57 -14.07 18.04
N ILE A 20 5.79 -15.17 18.12
CA ILE A 20 5.42 -16.00 16.96
C ILE A 20 4.54 -15.21 15.98
N LYS A 21 3.54 -14.48 16.48
CA LYS A 21 2.64 -13.64 15.67
C LYS A 21 3.37 -12.48 14.97
N VAL A 22 4.40 -11.92 15.60
CA VAL A 22 5.28 -10.91 14.98
C VAL A 22 6.09 -11.51 13.83
N ARG A 23 6.62 -12.71 13.98
CA ARG A 23 7.36 -13.42 12.91
C ARG A 23 6.48 -13.73 11.70
N ALA A 24 5.25 -14.21 11.91
CA ALA A 24 4.30 -14.47 10.82
C ALA A 24 3.96 -13.18 10.03
N ARG A 25 3.61 -12.10 10.75
CA ARG A 25 3.37 -10.79 10.12
C ARG A 25 4.58 -10.24 9.37
N LYS A 26 5.80 -10.50 9.86
CA LYS A 26 7.02 -10.05 9.19
C LYS A 26 7.17 -10.75 7.83
N ARG A 27 6.96 -12.07 7.77
CA ARG A 27 6.97 -12.85 6.52
C ARG A 27 5.90 -12.39 5.54
N GLU A 28 4.66 -12.24 5.99
CA GLU A 28 3.58 -11.70 5.15
C GLU A 28 3.92 -10.31 4.59
N ASN A 29 4.50 -9.44 5.42
CA ASN A 29 4.87 -8.11 4.99
C ASN A 29 5.99 -8.15 3.94
N GLN A 30 6.97 -9.04 4.07
CA GLN A 30 8.03 -9.24 3.08
C GLN A 30 7.45 -9.72 1.74
N TYR A 31 6.55 -10.70 1.77
CA TYR A 31 5.87 -11.18 0.57
C TYR A 31 5.06 -10.09 -0.14
N ILE A 32 4.28 -9.30 0.61
CA ILE A 32 3.54 -8.18 0.04
C ILE A 32 4.50 -7.11 -0.50
N MET A 33 5.63 -6.87 0.16
CA MET A 33 6.64 -5.90 -0.28
C MET A 33 7.27 -6.29 -1.62
N GLU A 34 7.52 -7.58 -1.83
CA GLU A 34 8.05 -8.14 -3.08
C GLU A 34 7.07 -7.92 -4.24
N ILE A 35 5.82 -8.34 -4.07
CA ILE A 35 4.78 -8.11 -5.09
C ILE A 35 4.59 -6.62 -5.39
N LEU A 36 4.64 -5.77 -4.37
CA LEU A 36 4.53 -4.33 -4.55
C LEU A 36 5.68 -3.75 -5.38
N MET A 37 6.90 -4.27 -5.23
CA MET A 37 8.05 -3.87 -6.04
C MET A 37 7.84 -4.27 -7.51
N ASP A 38 7.46 -5.52 -7.76
CA ASP A 38 7.28 -6.05 -9.11
C ASP A 38 6.21 -5.28 -9.88
N GLU A 39 5.04 -5.08 -9.26
CA GLU A 39 3.93 -4.32 -9.86
C GLU A 39 4.26 -2.84 -10.03
N PHE A 40 5.06 -2.27 -9.11
CA PHE A 40 5.49 -0.87 -9.22
C PHE A 40 6.43 -0.66 -10.41
N ILE A 41 7.39 -1.58 -10.62
CA ILE A 41 8.29 -1.57 -11.78
C ILE A 41 7.48 -1.78 -13.06
N ALA A 42 6.57 -2.75 -13.10
CA ALA A 42 5.70 -3.01 -14.24
C ALA A 42 4.85 -1.78 -14.63
N SER A 43 4.45 -0.97 -13.65
CA SER A 43 3.69 0.27 -13.86
C SER A 43 4.53 1.49 -14.24
N ASN A 44 5.82 1.34 -14.56
CA ASN A 44 6.76 2.43 -14.79
C ASN A 44 6.76 3.47 -13.66
N GLN A 45 6.65 3.00 -12.41
CA GLN A 45 6.70 3.84 -11.19
C GLN A 45 5.53 4.85 -11.05
N GLN A 46 4.51 4.74 -11.90
CA GLN A 46 3.34 5.61 -11.87
C GLN A 46 2.27 5.14 -10.87
N ALA A 47 2.28 3.85 -10.50
CA ALA A 47 1.27 3.32 -9.60
C ALA A 47 1.51 3.77 -8.15
N GLY A 48 0.56 4.53 -7.62
CA GLY A 48 0.49 4.85 -6.19
C GLY A 48 -0.12 3.71 -5.36
N TYR A 49 -0.09 3.87 -4.03
CA TYR A 49 -0.60 2.86 -3.10
C TYR A 49 -2.07 2.47 -3.32
N ARG A 50 -2.92 3.39 -3.80
CA ARG A 50 -4.32 3.10 -4.14
C ARG A 50 -4.41 2.16 -5.34
N SER A 51 -3.71 2.47 -6.42
CA SER A 51 -3.67 1.65 -7.64
C SER A 51 -3.06 0.29 -7.35
N LEU A 52 -1.95 0.24 -6.60
CA LEU A 52 -1.32 -1.01 -6.19
C LEU A 52 -2.25 -1.88 -5.32
N THR A 53 -3.06 -1.27 -4.44
CA THR A 53 -4.07 -2.03 -3.68
C THR A 53 -5.12 -2.67 -4.59
N MET A 54 -5.54 -1.96 -5.65
CA MET A 54 -6.48 -2.50 -6.63
C MET A 54 -5.85 -3.63 -7.46
N ILE A 55 -4.59 -3.46 -7.89
CA ILE A 55 -3.81 -4.46 -8.61
C ILE A 55 -3.62 -5.72 -7.77
N LEU A 56 -3.20 -5.57 -6.51
CA LEU A 56 -3.08 -6.68 -5.55
C LEU A 56 -4.37 -7.47 -5.40
N ARG A 57 -5.52 -6.79 -5.38
CA ARG A 57 -6.83 -7.45 -5.27
C ARG A 57 -7.22 -8.17 -6.56
N ARG A 58 -6.93 -7.60 -7.73
CA ARG A 58 -7.32 -8.15 -9.04
C ARG A 58 -6.40 -9.29 -9.50
N ASN A 59 -5.09 -9.09 -9.43
CA ASN A 59 -4.10 -10.01 -9.97
C ASN A 59 -3.75 -11.13 -8.98
N HIS A 60 -3.60 -10.77 -7.70
CA HIS A 60 -3.10 -11.69 -6.66
C HIS A 60 -4.20 -12.19 -5.71
N GLY A 61 -5.43 -11.67 -5.84
CA GLY A 61 -6.54 -12.00 -4.93
C GLY A 61 -6.34 -11.54 -3.48
N LEU A 62 -5.32 -10.70 -3.22
CA LEU A 62 -4.93 -10.29 -1.87
C LEU A 62 -5.77 -9.11 -1.40
N ILE A 63 -6.63 -9.34 -0.40
CA ILE A 63 -7.45 -8.29 0.22
C ILE A 63 -6.63 -7.60 1.31
N VAL A 64 -5.79 -6.65 0.91
CA VAL A 64 -4.94 -5.86 1.81
C VAL A 64 -5.51 -4.46 1.99
N ASN A 65 -5.53 -3.96 3.23
CA ASN A 65 -5.92 -2.58 3.49
C ASN A 65 -4.90 -1.60 2.86
N HIS A 66 -5.39 -0.62 2.11
CA HIS A 66 -4.59 0.44 1.47
C HIS A 66 -3.65 1.18 2.45
N LYS A 67 -4.02 1.32 3.74
CA LYS A 67 -3.13 1.88 4.77
C LYS A 67 -1.91 0.98 5.03
N ARG A 68 -2.07 -0.34 4.99
CA ARG A 68 -0.97 -1.32 5.15
C ARG A 68 -0.02 -1.21 3.95
N VAL A 69 -0.55 -1.17 2.73
CA VAL A 69 0.24 -0.96 1.50
C VAL A 69 1.05 0.34 1.58
N ARG A 70 0.41 1.46 1.93
CA ARG A 70 1.09 2.76 2.08
C ARG A 70 2.24 2.71 3.10
N ARG A 71 2.07 1.99 4.22
CA ARG A 71 3.14 1.81 5.21
C ARG A 71 4.29 0.96 4.68
N LEU A 72 3.99 -0.12 3.94
CA LEU A 72 5.02 -0.98 3.35
C LEU A 72 5.81 -0.23 2.28
N MET A 73 5.14 0.51 1.39
CA MET A 73 5.82 1.37 0.40
C MET A 73 6.76 2.38 1.06
N ARG A 74 6.31 3.06 2.13
CA ARG A 74 7.17 3.99 2.89
C ARG A 74 8.40 3.31 3.50
N LYS A 75 8.25 2.08 4.00
CA LYS A 75 9.39 1.31 4.52
C LYS A 75 10.38 0.90 3.42
N LEU A 76 9.89 0.68 2.21
CA LEU A 76 10.71 0.40 1.03
C LEU A 76 11.31 1.66 0.40
N GLY A 77 10.90 2.86 0.84
CA GLY A 77 11.33 4.13 0.23
C GLY A 77 10.70 4.44 -1.13
N ILE A 78 9.65 3.70 -1.53
CA ILE A 78 8.99 3.87 -2.83
C ILE A 78 7.85 4.89 -2.72
N ALA A 79 7.78 5.79 -3.69
CA ALA A 79 6.64 6.68 -3.90
C ALA A 79 6.25 6.71 -5.39
N SER A 80 4.98 6.99 -5.65
CA SER A 80 4.52 7.28 -7.02
C SER A 80 5.21 8.54 -7.53
N ILE A 81 5.63 8.51 -8.79
CA ILE A 81 6.10 9.72 -9.48
C ILE A 81 4.96 10.75 -9.51
N ILE A 82 5.28 12.01 -9.20
CA ILE A 82 4.33 13.13 -9.27
C ILE A 82 3.97 13.35 -10.74
N ARG A 83 2.68 13.27 -11.07
CA ARG A 83 2.20 13.56 -12.43
C ARG A 83 2.32 15.06 -12.69
N TRP A 84 2.89 15.44 -13.83
CA TRP A 84 2.83 16.84 -14.27
C TRP A 84 1.37 17.30 -14.35
N LYS A 85 1.10 18.50 -13.84
CA LYS A 85 -0.21 19.13 -13.96
C LYS A 85 -0.45 19.51 -15.41
N CYS A 86 -1.55 19.03 -16.00
CA CYS A 86 -1.96 19.45 -17.35
C CYS A 86 -2.20 20.96 -17.36
N LYS A 87 -1.56 21.68 -18.29
CA LYS A 87 -1.65 23.15 -18.40
C LYS A 87 -3.02 23.60 -18.92
N SER A 88 -3.70 22.76 -19.71
CA SER A 88 -5.11 22.90 -20.10
C SER A 88 -5.69 21.52 -20.43
N CYS A 89 -7.01 21.37 -20.33
CA CYS A 89 -7.76 20.20 -20.83
C CYS A 89 -8.33 20.43 -22.24
N THR A 90 -8.50 21.70 -22.64
CA THR A 90 -8.92 22.10 -23.97
C THR A 90 -7.69 22.55 -24.74
N ILE A 91 -7.39 21.85 -25.83
CA ILE A 91 -6.55 22.41 -26.89
C ILE A 91 -7.53 23.19 -27.76
N SER A 92 -7.67 24.49 -27.53
CA SER A 92 -8.51 25.34 -28.38
C SER A 92 -7.81 25.48 -29.73
N SER A 93 -8.29 24.77 -30.75
CA SER A 93 -7.92 25.06 -32.13
C SER A 93 -8.69 26.31 -32.58
N GLU A 94 -7.97 27.30 -33.12
CA GLU A 94 -8.55 28.55 -33.64
C GLU A 94 -9.61 28.32 -34.73
N GLN A 95 -9.63 27.12 -35.32
CA GLN A 95 -10.51 26.70 -36.42
C GLN A 95 -12.01 26.61 -36.05
N GLU A 96 -12.37 26.56 -34.77
CA GLU A 96 -13.78 26.42 -34.32
C GLU A 96 -14.43 27.76 -33.89
N ALA A 97 -13.71 28.88 -33.96
CA ALA A 97 -14.25 30.18 -33.60
C ALA A 97 -15.03 30.78 -34.77
N ALA A 98 -16.36 30.64 -34.77
CA ALA A 98 -17.23 31.36 -35.70
C ALA A 98 -17.21 32.87 -35.38
N GLU A 99 -17.10 33.71 -36.42
CA GLU A 99 -17.20 35.16 -36.27
C GLU A 99 -18.63 35.55 -35.87
N ASN A 100 -18.77 36.42 -34.87
CA ASN A 100 -20.07 36.99 -34.50
C ASN A 100 -20.47 38.05 -35.52
N ILE A 101 -21.56 37.81 -36.26
CA ILE A 101 -22.14 38.78 -37.18
C ILE A 101 -23.32 39.45 -36.44
N LEU A 102 -23.29 40.78 -36.34
CA LEU A 102 -24.35 41.62 -35.75
C LEU A 102 -25.45 41.95 -36.77
#